data_AF-A0A2N2I335-F1
#
_entry.id   AF-A0A2N2I335-F1
#
_cell.length_a   1.000
_cell.length_b   1.000
_cell.length_c   1.000
_cell.angle_alpha   90.00
_cell.angle_beta   90.00
_cell.angle_gamma   90.00
#
_symmetry.space_group_name_H-M   'P 1'
#
loop_
_entity.id
_entity.type
_entity.pdbx_description
1 polymer ?
#
loop_
_entity_poly.entity_id
_entity_poly.type
_entity_poly.pdbx_seq_one_letter_code
_entity_poly.pdbx_strand_id
1 'polypeptide(L)' 'MNKDKFNTEKNTLQRFVFDCEKTVIRHALVRTKGNITAAARLLGTTRRVLTYKVHKYGIDYEQFKPGWSVKEN' A
#
# COMPACT_ATOMS: atom_id res chain seq x y z
N MET A 1 1.86 11.83 -14.71
CA MET A 1 3.20 11.21 -14.76
C MET A 1 3.09 9.76 -14.30
N ASN A 2 2.90 8.80 -15.22
CA ASN A 2 2.95 7.37 -14.92
C ASN A 2 4.22 6.80 -15.55
N LYS A 3 5.22 6.50 -14.73
CA LYS A 3 6.54 6.02 -15.16
C LYS A 3 6.64 4.50 -15.29
N ASP A 4 5.53 3.78 -15.34
CA ASP A 4 5.54 2.31 -15.24
C ASP A 4 5.13 1.59 -16.53
N LYS A 5 5.02 2.31 -17.67
CA LYS A 5 4.69 1.72 -18.97
C LYS A 5 5.91 1.21 -19.78
N PHE A 6 7.11 1.12 -19.21
CA PHE A 6 8.27 0.63 -19.95
C PHE A 6 8.94 -0.55 -19.23
N ASN A 7 8.89 -1.71 -19.89
CA ASN A 7 9.75 -2.90 -19.75
C ASN A 7 9.08 -4.17 -19.15
N THR A 8 8.19 -4.78 -19.92
CA THR A 8 7.43 -6.00 -19.57
C THR A 8 8.29 -7.28 -19.46
N GLU A 9 9.54 -7.30 -19.96
CA GLU A 9 10.31 -8.55 -20.10
C GLU A 9 11.51 -8.68 -19.13
N LYS A 10 11.98 -7.61 -18.47
CA LYS A 10 13.33 -7.61 -17.85
C LYS A 10 13.42 -7.53 -16.32
N ASN A 11 12.31 -7.59 -15.58
CA ASN A 11 12.36 -7.42 -14.12
C ASN A 11 11.27 -8.21 -13.37
N THR A 12 11.09 -9.49 -13.71
CA THR A 12 10.13 -10.40 -13.07
C THR A 12 10.29 -10.43 -11.53
N LEU A 13 11.53 -10.45 -11.04
CA LEU A 13 11.80 -10.38 -9.59
C LEU A 13 11.30 -9.08 -8.97
N GLN A 14 11.56 -7.94 -9.61
CA GLN A 14 11.12 -6.64 -9.06
C GLN A 14 9.60 -6.56 -9.01
N ARG A 15 8.90 -7.14 -10.00
CA ARG A 15 7.44 -7.24 -10.01
C ARG A 15 6.92 -8.10 -8.86
N PHE A 16 7.50 -9.28 -8.63
CA PHE A 16 7.10 -10.12 -7.50
C PHE A 16 7.36 -9.43 -6.16
N VAL A 17 8.50 -8.76 -5.99
CA VAL A 17 8.81 -7.99 -4.78
C VAL A 17 7.77 -6.89 -4.58
N PHE A 18 7.42 -6.16 -5.64
CA PHE A 18 6.38 -5.13 -5.62
C PHE A 18 5.02 -5.68 -5.20
N ASP A 19 4.59 -6.80 -5.79
CA ASP A 19 3.29 -7.41 -5.51
C ASP A 19 3.23 -7.96 -4.07
N CYS A 20 4.29 -8.61 -3.61
CA CYS A 20 4.43 -9.06 -2.22
C CYS A 20 4.38 -7.88 -1.26
N GLU A 21 5.15 -6.82 -1.52
CA GLU A 21 5.20 -5.64 -0.66
C GLU A 21 3.85 -4.92 -0.60
N LYS A 22 3.17 -4.77 -1.74
CA LYS A 22 1.81 -4.22 -1.82
C LYS A 22 0.83 -5.05 -0.99
N THR A 23 0.92 -6.37 -1.07
CA THR A 23 0.06 -7.31 -0.33
C THR A 23 0.29 -7.21 1.18
N VAL A 24 1.55 -7.17 1.62
CA VAL A 24 1.93 -7.02 3.03
C VAL A 24 1.42 -5.70 3.61
N ILE A 25 1.56 -4.59 2.87
CA ILE A 25 1.06 -3.28 3.28
C ILE A 25 -0.46 -3.29 3.41
N ARG A 26 -1.18 -3.86 2.42
CA ARG A 26 -2.64 -3.99 2.49
C ARG A 26 -3.08 -4.80 3.71
N HIS A 27 -2.44 -5.94 3.96
CA HIS A 27 -2.78 -6.78 5.10
C HIS A 27 -2.55 -6.07 6.43
N ALA A 28 -1.44 -5.32 6.57
CA ALA A 28 -1.20 -4.50 7.75
C ALA A 28 -2.29 -3.44 7.94
N LEU A 29 -2.65 -2.71 6.88
CA LEU A 29 -3.70 -1.68 6.92
C LEU A 29 -5.08 -2.24 7.28
N VAL A 30 -5.45 -3.42 6.75
CA VAL A 30 -6.69 -4.13 7.09
C VAL A 30 -6.71 -4.48 8.58
N ARG A 31 -5.63 -5.09 9.09
CA ARG A 31 -5.52 -5.46 10.51
C ARG A 31 -5.59 -4.25 11.44
N THR A 32 -5.10 -3.11 10.99
CA THR A 32 -5.09 -1.87 11.77
C THR A 32 -6.24 -0.94 11.41
N LYS A 33 -7.24 -1.39 10.64
CA LYS A 33 -8.43 -0.62 10.31
C LYS A 33 -8.11 0.75 9.67
N GLY A 34 -7.16 0.78 8.74
CA GLY A 34 -6.72 2.01 8.06
C GLY A 34 -5.79 2.92 8.88
N ASN A 35 -5.37 2.53 10.09
CA ASN A 35 -4.42 3.32 10.89
C ASN A 35 -2.96 3.11 10.42
N ILE A 36 -2.45 4.05 9.61
CA ILE A 36 -1.06 4.01 9.09
C ILE A 36 -0.03 3.92 10.21
N THR A 37 -0.19 4.65 11.31
CA THR A 37 0.81 4.65 12.40
C THR A 37 0.89 3.27 13.05
N ALA A 38 -0.25 2.63 13.28
CA ALA A 38 -0.29 1.27 13.80
C ALA A 38 0.23 0.25 12.78
N ALA A 39 -0.09 0.38 11.49
CA ALA A 39 0.43 -0.49 10.45
C ALA A 39 1.95 -0.37 10.31
N ALA A 40 2.50 0.83 10.44
CA ALA A 40 3.94 1.06 10.40
C ALA A 40 4.64 0.37 11.57
N ARG A 41 4.09 0.50 12.79
CA ARG A 41 4.59 -0.21 13.97
C ARG A 41 4.51 -1.73 13.79
N LEU A 42 3.42 -2.23 13.22
CA LEU A 42 3.23 -3.66 12.96
C LEU A 42 4.25 -4.22 11.95
N LEU A 43 4.63 -3.41 10.96
CA LEU A 43 5.63 -3.76 9.94
C LEU A 43 7.08 -3.45 10.38
N GLY A 44 7.30 -2.95 11.60
CA GLY A 44 8.63 -2.57 12.08
C GLY A 44 9.25 -1.40 11.30
N THR A 45 8.42 -0.51 10.74
CA THR A 45 8.86 0.64 9.96
C THR A 45 8.33 1.96 10.53
N THR A 46 8.66 3.07 9.88
CA THR A 46 8.17 4.40 10.26
C THR A 46 6.91 4.77 9.49
N ARG A 47 6.06 5.61 10.09
CA ARG A 47 4.89 6.19 9.42
C ARG A 47 5.27 6.83 8.08
N ARG A 48 6.38 7.56 8.02
CA ARG A 48 6.85 8.24 6.79
C ARG A 48 7.15 7.26 5.66
N VAL A 49 7.87 6.18 5.96
CA VAL A 49 8.18 5.13 4.97
C VAL A 49 6.89 4.46 4.49
N LEU A 50 5.98 4.12 5.40
CA LEU A 50 4.72 3.49 5.02
C LEU A 50 3.84 4.42 4.17
N THR A 51 3.69 5.69 4.57
CA THR A 51 2.96 6.71 3.80
C THR A 51 3.53 6.85 2.40
N TYR A 52 4.86 6.93 2.26
CA TYR A 52 5.49 6.99 0.94
C TYR A 52 5.15 5.77 0.06
N LYS A 53 5.22 4.56 0.62
CA LYS A 53 4.89 3.32 -0.11
C LYS A 53 3.41 3.26 -0.47
N VAL A 54 2.52 3.67 0.43
CA VAL A 54 1.07 3.73 0.19
C VAL A 54 0.75 4.67 -0.97
N HIS A 55 1.35 5.87 -1.01
CA HIS A 55 1.20 6.80 -2.13
C HIS A 55 1.81 6.25 -3.42
N LYS A 56 3.02 5.67 -3.35
CA LYS A 56 3.70 5.06 -4.51
C LYS A 56 2.88 3.92 -5.12
N TYR A 57 2.19 3.13 -4.30
CA TYR A 57 1.40 1.99 -4.73
C TYR A 57 -0.07 2.32 -5.01
N GLY A 58 -0.46 3.59 -4.87
CA GLY A 58 -1.84 4.03 -5.06
C GLY A 58 -2.82 3.33 -4.13
N ILE A 59 -2.39 2.97 -2.91
CA ILE A 59 -3.25 2.34 -1.93
C ILE A 59 -4.02 3.43 -1.20
N ASP A 60 -5.34 3.46 -1.36
CA ASP A 60 -6.16 4.26 -0.46
C ASP A 60 -6.29 3.52 0.88
N TYR A 61 -5.84 4.13 1.98
CA TYR A 61 -5.93 3.52 3.30
C TYR A 61 -7.22 3.90 4.04
N GLU A 62 -7.93 4.93 3.57
CA GLU A 62 -9.21 5.38 4.13
C GLU A 62 -10.30 4.33 3.91
N GLN A 63 -10.21 3.57 2.79
CA GLN A 63 -11.13 2.46 2.49
C GLN A 63 -11.14 1.35 3.56
N PHE A 64 -10.09 1.25 4.39
CA PHE A 64 -9.98 0.23 5.43
C PHE A 64 -10.49 0.72 6.80
N LYS A 65 -10.90 1.98 6.92
CA LYS A 65 -11.49 2.49 8.16
C LYS A 65 -12.93 1.99 8.31
N PRO A 66 -13.32 1.51 9.50
CA PRO A 66 -14.71 1.15 9.77
C PRO A 66 -15.57 2.40 9.64
N GLY A 67 -16.58 2.35 8.77
CA GLY A 67 -17.44 3.50 8.46
C GLY A 67 -17.11 4.25 7.16
N TRP A 68 -16.16 3.76 6.35
CA TRP A 68 -16.02 4.20 4.96
C TRP A 68 -17.20 3.67 4.13
N SER A 69 -18.35 4.31 4.24
CA SER A 69 -19.44 4.18 3.29
C SER A 69 -18.98 4.82 1.99
N VAL A 70 -18.78 4.01 0.96
CA VAL A 70 -18.48 4.46 -0.40
C VAL A 70 -19.48 5.56 -0.74
N LYS A 71 -19.01 6.82 -0.84
CA LYS A 71 -19.79 7.84 -1.53
C LYS A 71 -19.67 7.52 -3.00
N GLU A 72 -20.63 6.74 -3.46
CA GLU A 72 -20.91 6.48 -4.86
C GLU A 72 -21.05 7.85 -5.55
N ASN A 73 -20.19 8.10 -6.54
CA ASN A 73 -20.22 9.29 -7.38
C ASN A 73 -19.76 8.93 -8.78
#